data_AF-A0A963IRX7-F1
#
_entry.id   AF-A0A963IRX7-F1
#
_cell.length_a   1.000
_cell.length_b   1.000
_cell.length_c   1.000
_cell.angle_alpha   90.00
_cell.angle_beta   90.00
_cell.angle_gamma   90.00
#
_symmetry.space_group_name_H-M   'P 1'
#
loop_
_entity.id
_entity.type
_entity.pdbx_description
1 polymer ?
#
loop_
_entity_poly.entity_id
_entity_poly.type
_entity_poly.pdbx_seq_one_letter_code
_entity_poly.pdbx_strand_id
1 'polypeptide(L)' 'SLMLRDLPGVFSAGEMLDWEAPTGGYLLTACLASGHAAGRGALKWLRDSARRAPASAAPPTGATANAQDDADD' A
#
# COMPACT_ATOMS: atom_id res chain seq x y z
N SER A 1 8.48 -11.09 1.63
CA SER A 1 8.42 -9.69 2.14
C SER A 1 8.58 -9.73 3.65
N LEU A 2 9.00 -8.64 4.29
CA LEU A 2 9.10 -8.54 5.74
C LEU A 2 7.82 -7.98 6.40
N MET A 3 6.67 -8.19 5.74
CA MET A 3 5.38 -7.74 6.25
C MET A 3 4.87 -8.74 7.28
N LEU A 4 4.33 -8.25 8.39
CA LEU A 4 3.65 -9.12 9.36
C LEU A 4 2.41 -9.74 8.71
N ARG A 5 2.20 -11.04 8.95
CA ARG A 5 1.09 -11.80 8.36
C ARG A 5 -0.25 -11.35 8.93
N ASP A 6 -0.28 -11.14 10.24
CA ASP A 6 -1.50 -10.81 10.97
C ASP A 6 -1.82 -9.31 10.94
N LEU A 7 -0.87 -8.49 10.49
CA LEU A 7 -1.03 -7.04 10.40
C LEU A 7 -0.52 -6.50 9.05
N PRO A 8 -1.32 -6.63 7.97
CA PRO A 8 -0.93 -6.16 6.65
C PRO A 8 -0.63 -4.66 6.63
N GLY A 9 0.48 -4.28 6.00
CA GLY A 9 0.97 -2.90 5.97
C GLY A 9 1.99 -2.57 7.06
N VAL A 10 2.19 -3.46 8.05
CA VAL A 10 3.26 -3.36 9.04
C VAL A 10 4.43 -4.26 8.67
N PHE A 11 5.65 -3.73 8.77
CA PHE A 11 6.87 -4.39 8.36
C PHE A 11 7.90 -4.37 9.50
N SER A 12 8.65 -5.46 9.64
CA SER A 12 9.74 -5.59 10.62
C SER A 12 11.11 -5.63 9.91
N ALA A 13 12.15 -5.11 10.52
CA ALA A 13 13.51 -5.11 9.99
C ALA A 13 14.53 -5.06 11.13
N GLY A 14 15.76 -5.46 10.82
CA GLY A 14 16.88 -5.44 11.75
C GLY A 14 16.70 -6.41 12.89
N GLU A 15 16.98 -5.94 14.11
CA GLU A 15 16.97 -6.75 15.33
C GLU A 15 15.57 -7.18 15.77
N MET A 16 14.51 -6.51 15.30
CA MET A 16 13.12 -6.93 15.54
C MET A 16 12.76 -8.27 14.87
N LEU A 17 13.64 -8.81 14.03
CA LEU A 17 13.53 -10.16 13.48
C LEU A 17 14.20 -11.12 14.46
N ASP A 18 13.57 -12.27 14.71
CA ASP A 18 14.13 -13.29 15.61
C ASP A 18 15.30 -14.01 14.90
N TRP A 19 16.49 -13.42 14.97
CA TRP A 19 17.75 -13.96 14.44
C TRP A 19 18.92 -13.44 15.27
N GLU A 20 20.02 -14.19 15.24
CA GLU A 20 21.23 -13.86 16.00
C GLU A 20 22.38 -13.46 15.07
N ALA A 21 23.03 -12.34 15.39
CA ALA A 21 24.13 -11.80 14.61
C ALA A 21 25.49 -12.15 15.23
N PRO A 22 26.46 -12.68 14.46
CA PRO A 22 27.85 -12.71 14.90
C PRO A 22 28.37 -11.28 15.17
N THR A 23 29.31 -11.13 16.10
CA THR A 23 30.02 -9.87 16.30
C THR A 23 30.81 -9.46 15.06
N GLY A 24 31.19 -8.19 14.94
CA GLY A 24 31.98 -7.70 13.79
C GLY A 24 31.16 -7.00 12.71
N GLY A 25 30.01 -6.40 13.09
CA GLY A 25 29.24 -5.52 12.21
C GLY A 25 28.09 -6.17 11.45
N TYR A 26 27.91 -7.49 11.56
CA TYR A 26 26.81 -8.22 10.90
C TYR A 26 25.43 -7.71 11.30
N LEU A 27 25.27 -7.26 12.55
CA LEU A 27 24.03 -6.62 13.01
C LEU A 27 23.69 -5.40 12.14
N LEU A 28 24.64 -4.48 11.94
CA LEU A 28 24.43 -3.30 11.11
C LEU A 28 24.17 -3.67 9.65
N THR A 29 24.95 -4.60 9.10
CA THR A 29 24.78 -5.07 7.73
C THR A 29 23.38 -5.65 7.52
N ALA A 30 22.92 -6.50 8.44
CA ALA A 30 21.60 -7.09 8.39
C ALA A 30 20.49 -6.05 8.61
N CYS A 31 20.66 -5.11 9.53
CA CYS A 31 19.73 -3.99 9.73
C CYS A 31 19.55 -3.15 8.46
N LEU A 32 20.64 -2.78 7.78
CA LEU A 32 20.57 -2.01 6.55
C LEU A 32 19.96 -2.81 5.39
N ALA A 33 20.37 -4.07 5.23
CA ALA A 33 19.85 -4.94 4.18
C ALA A 33 18.34 -5.23 4.35
N SER A 34 17.92 -5.58 5.57
CA SER A 34 16.51 -5.85 5.89
C SER A 34 15.68 -4.57 5.86
N GLY A 35 16.20 -3.42 6.31
CA GLY A 35 15.53 -2.12 6.21
C GLY A 35 15.23 -1.75 4.75
N HIS A 36 16.21 -1.92 3.85
CA HIS A 36 15.99 -1.72 2.41
C HIS A 36 14.92 -2.65 1.84
N ALA A 37 14.93 -3.93 2.24
CA ALA A 37 13.91 -4.89 1.81
C ALA A 37 12.50 -4.56 2.34
N ALA A 38 12.38 -4.16 3.62
CA ALA A 38 11.13 -3.74 4.24
C ALA A 38 10.57 -2.49 3.57
N GLY A 39 11.39 -1.46 3.32
CA GLY A 39 10.98 -0.24 2.64
C GLY A 39 10.48 -0.48 1.21
N ARG A 40 11.15 -1.35 0.44
CA ARG A 40 10.67 -1.76 -0.88
C ARG A 40 9.33 -2.51 -0.81
N GLY A 41 9.18 -3.36 0.21
CA GLY A 41 7.92 -4.04 0.49
C GLY A 41 6.78 -3.07 0.80
N ALA A 42 7.03 -2.07 1.66
CA ALA A 42 6.07 -1.04 2.03
C ALA A 42 5.65 -0.20 0.82
N LEU A 43 6.60 0.23 -0.02
CA LEU A 43 6.30 0.97 -1.25
C LEU A 43 5.42 0.16 -2.21
N LYS A 44 5.72 -1.13 -2.40
CA LYS A 44 4.88 -2.02 -3.21
C LYS A 44 3.48 -2.13 -2.61
N TRP A 45 3.38 -2.34 -1.29
CA TRP A 45 2.09 -2.46 -0.61
C TRP A 45 1.24 -1.19 -0.77
N LEU A 46 1.82 0.00 -0.60
CA LEU A 46 1.13 1.27 -0.80
C LEU A 46 0.61 1.43 -2.23
N ARG A 47 1.43 1.11 -3.24
CA ARG A 47 1.03 1.15 -4.65
C ARG A 47 -0.11 0.18 -4.94
N ASP A 48 -0.07 -1.01 -4.37
CA ASP A 48 -1.07 -2.05 -4.56
C ASP A 48 -2.38 -1.70 -3.81
N SER A 49 -2.27 -1.11 -2.62
CA SER A 49 -3.41 -0.66 -1.81
C SER A 49 -4.12 0.56 -2.41
N ALA A 50 -3.38 1.49 -3.02
CA ALA A 50 -3.98 2.60 -3.78
C ALA A 50 -4.84 2.10 -4.95
N ARG A 51 -4.47 0.97 -5.59
CA ARG A 51 -5.28 0.33 -6.63
C ARG A 51 -6.48 -0.45 -6.09
N ARG A 52 -6.46 -0.81 -4.80
CA ARG A 52 -7.56 -1.50 -4.11
C ARG A 52 -8.57 -0.53 -3.48
N ALA A 53 -8.23 0.75 -3.35
CA ALA A 53 -9.21 1.75 -2.91
C ALA A 53 -10.42 1.69 -3.87
N PRO A 54 -11.65 1.59 -3.34
CA PRO A 54 -12.82 1.50 -4.20
C PRO A 54 -12.86 2.76 -5.08
N ALA A 55 -13.26 2.60 -6.34
CA ALA A 55 -13.59 3.69 -7.26
C ALA A 55 -14.83 4.49 -6.81
N SER A 56 -14.97 4.74 -5.50
CA SER A 56 -16.08 5.47 -4.88
C SER A 56 -15.73 6.95 -4.79
N ALA A 57 -15.45 7.54 -5.94
CA ALA A 57 -15.74 8.93 -6.22
C ALA A 57 -16.28 8.98 -7.66
N ALA A 58 -17.35 8.21 -7.91
CA ALA A 58 -18.21 8.51 -9.03
C ALA A 58 -18.77 9.93 -8.81
N PRO A 59 -18.76 10.80 -9.83
CA PRO A 59 -19.34 12.14 -9.72
C PRO A 59 -20.82 12.01 -9.32
N PRO A 60 -21.40 12.98 -8.58
CA PRO A 60 -22.83 12.94 -8.30
C PRO A 60 -23.60 13.00 -9.62
N THR A 61 -24.05 11.85 -10.09
CA THR A 61 -25.09 11.73 -11.12
C THR A 61 -26.39 12.15 -10.47
N GLY A 62 -26.86 13.33 -10.82
CA GLY A 62 -28.09 13.90 -10.27
C GLY A 62 -28.48 15.23 -10.90
N ALA A 63 -28.64 15.26 -12.22
CA ALA A 63 -29.57 16.17 -12.88
C ALA A 63 -30.12 15.50 -14.14
N THR A 64 -31.01 14.53 -13.95
CA THR A 64 -32.06 14.26 -14.93
C THR A 64 -33.04 15.43 -14.85
N ALA A 65 -32.95 16.36 -15.80
CA ALA A 65 -33.99 17.38 -16.00
C ALA A 65 -34.53 17.24 -17.42
N ASN A 66 -35.66 16.53 -17.49
CA ASN A 66 -36.77 16.59 -18.44
C ASN A 66 -36.47 16.57 -19.94
N ALA A 67 -36.94 15.48 -20.56
CA ALA A 67 -37.53 15.52 -21.88
C ALA A 67 -38.66 16.57 -21.89
N GLN A 68 -38.54 17.55 -22.78
CA GLN A 68 -39.69 18.16 -23.43
C GLN A 68 -39.51 17.90 -24.91
N ASP A 69 -40.26 16.91 -25.38
CA ASP A 69 -40.78 16.86 -26.75
C ASP A 69 -41.57 18.15 -26.98
N ASP A 70 -41.25 18.89 -28.03
CA ASP A 70 -42.25 19.59 -28.84
C ASP A 70 -41.69 19.69 -30.26
N ALA A 71 -42.44 19.06 -31.15
CA ALA A 71 -42.23 18.95 -32.57
C ALA A 71 -42.52 20.26 -33.33
N ASP A 72 -42.11 20.29 -34.60
CA ASP A 72 -42.63 21.11 -35.71
C ASP A 72 -42.46 22.66 -35.65
N ASP A 73 -41.42 23.19 -36.32
CA ASP A 73 -41.50 24.09 -37.52
C ASP A 73 -40.07 24.34 -38.09
#